data_AF-A0A8C2FET9-F1
#
_entry.id   AF-A0A8C2FET9-F1
#
_cell.length_a   1.000
_cell.length_b   1.000
_cell.length_c   1.000
_cell.angle_alpha   90.00
_cell.angle_beta   90.00
_cell.angle_gamma   90.00
#
_symmetry.space_group_name_H-M   'P 1'
#
loop_
_entity.id
_entity.type
_entity.pdbx_description
1 polymer ?
#
loop_
_entity_poly.entity_id
_entity_poly.type
_entity_poly.pdbx_seq_one_letter_code
_entity_poly.pdbx_strand_id
1 'polypeptide(L)'
;MSFEWPWQYNFPPFFTLQPNVDTRQKQLAAWCSLVLSYCRHQKLYTLDVLEAQESPVFNNKKIERKLSVEAIQVVFEELRKKGGMPNALIWVSRYGKLMVK
;
A
#
# COMPACT_ATOMS: atom_id res chain seq x y z
N MET A 1 -8.18 2.93 19.71
CA MET A 1 -7.09 1.93 19.72
C MET A 1 -6.04 2.39 18.72
N SER A 2 -4.75 2.21 19.01
CA SER A 2 -3.66 2.49 18.07
C SER A 2 -3.62 1.46 16.95
N PHE A 3 -3.13 1.84 15.77
CA PHE A 3 -2.86 0.90 14.68
C PHE A 3 -1.62 0.06 15.00
N GLU A 4 -1.70 -1.25 14.80
CA GLU A 4 -0.55 -2.15 14.97
C GLU A 4 0.22 -2.29 13.65
N TRP A 5 1.47 -1.81 13.66
CA TRP A 5 2.33 -1.88 12.49
C TRP A 5 3.01 -3.25 12.40
N PRO A 6 3.04 -3.87 11.21
CA PRO A 6 3.75 -5.13 11.01
C PRO A 6 5.27 -4.90 11.13
N TRP A 7 6.02 -5.95 11.49
CA TRP A 7 7.48 -5.83 11.65
C TRP A 7 8.18 -5.34 10.37
N GLN A 8 7.67 -5.72 9.20
CA GLN A 8 8.19 -5.29 7.90
C GLN A 8 8.18 -3.77 7.74
N TYR A 9 7.23 -3.06 8.38
CA TYR A 9 7.16 -1.60 8.33
C TYR A 9 8.37 -0.92 8.99
N ASN A 10 9.08 -1.60 9.90
CA ASN A 10 10.33 -1.11 10.49
C ASN A 10 11.58 -1.68 9.82
N PHE A 11 11.43 -2.43 8.72
CA PHE A 11 12.53 -3.00 7.96
C PHE A 11 12.85 -2.11 6.74
N PRO A 12 13.99 -1.37 6.71
CA PRO A 12 14.26 -0.40 5.65
C PRO A 12 14.13 -0.93 4.22
N PRO A 13 14.57 -2.16 3.88
CA PRO A 13 14.39 -2.71 2.54
C PRO A 13 12.93 -2.91 2.11
N PHE A 14 11.98 -2.92 3.05
CA PHE A 14 10.55 -3.02 2.74
C PHE A 14 10.04 -1.83 1.91
N PHE A 15 10.68 -0.66 2.03
CA PHE A 15 10.35 0.56 1.29
C PHE A 15 11.07 0.66 -0.08
N THR A 16 11.78 -0.38 -0.49
CA THR A 16 12.45 -0.45 -1.79
C THR A 16 11.95 -1.67 -2.54
N LEU A 17 11.47 -1.49 -3.77
CA LEU A 17 10.97 -2.61 -4.57
C LEU A 17 12.08 -3.65 -4.79
N GLN A 18 11.82 -4.88 -4.37
CA GLN A 18 12.84 -5.91 -4.39
C GLN A 18 13.10 -6.40 -5.83
N PRO A 19 14.38 -6.60 -6.23
CA PRO A 19 14.70 -7.05 -7.58
C PRO A 19 14.36 -8.52 -7.81
N ASN A 20 14.51 -9.35 -6.77
CA ASN A 20 14.16 -10.76 -6.80
C ASN A 20 12.63 -10.93 -6.84
N VAL A 21 12.14 -11.77 -7.76
CA VAL A 21 10.71 -11.95 -8.02
C VAL A 21 9.98 -12.56 -6.81
N ASP A 22 10.52 -13.61 -6.19
CA ASP A 22 9.91 -14.27 -5.04
C ASP A 22 9.82 -13.33 -3.83
N THR A 23 10.90 -12.61 -3.55
CA THR A 23 10.92 -11.61 -2.47
C THR A 23 9.97 -10.46 -2.77
N ARG A 24 9.91 -9.99 -4.02
CA ARG A 24 8.99 -8.93 -4.45
C ARG A 24 7.53 -9.36 -4.30
N GLN A 25 7.17 -10.59 -4.65
CA GLN A 25 5.82 -11.10 -4.45
C GLN A 25 5.42 -11.11 -2.96
N LYS A 26 6.32 -11.58 -2.08
CA LYS A 26 6.11 -11.54 -0.62
C LYS A 26 5.98 -10.11 -0.10
N GLN A 27 6.84 -9.21 -0.57
CA GLN A 27 6.81 -7.79 -0.26
C GLN A 27 5.48 -7.16 -0.65
N LEU A 28 5.02 -7.37 -1.89
CA LEU A 28 3.77 -6.81 -2.40
C LEU A 28 2.56 -7.38 -1.66
N ALA A 29 2.60 -8.66 -1.29
CA ALA A 29 1.56 -9.27 -0.45
C ALA A 29 1.46 -8.60 0.94
N ALA A 30 2.61 -8.35 1.58
CA ALA A 30 2.66 -7.64 2.86
C ALA A 30 2.18 -6.18 2.72
N TRP A 31 2.57 -5.48 1.65
CA TRP A 31 2.07 -4.13 1.35
C TRP A 31 0.55 -4.10 1.17
N CYS A 32 -0.01 -5.02 0.38
CA CYS A 32 -1.46 -5.12 0.19
C CYS A 32 -2.19 -5.28 1.53
N SER A 33 -1.70 -6.18 2.39
CA SER A 33 -2.28 -6.43 3.71
C SER A 33 -2.20 -5.21 4.63
N LEU A 34 -1.05 -4.51 4.63
CA LEU A 34 -0.81 -3.31 5.42
C LEU A 34 -1.75 -2.17 5.00
N VAL A 35 -1.83 -1.90 3.69
CA VAL A 35 -2.68 -0.83 3.15
C VAL A 35 -4.15 -1.07 3.49
N LEU A 36 -4.68 -2.27 3.25
CA LEU A 36 -6.07 -2.60 3.56
C LEU A 36 -6.38 -2.47 5.06
N SER A 37 -5.47 -2.95 5.92
CA SER A 37 -5.63 -2.85 7.37
C SER A 37 -5.61 -1.39 7.84
N TYR A 38 -4.72 -0.59 7.29
CA TYR A 38 -4.60 0.83 7.60
C TYR A 38 -5.83 1.62 7.13
N CYS A 39 -6.28 1.41 5.89
CA CYS A 39 -7.49 2.04 5.37
C CYS A 39 -8.72 1.69 6.22
N ARG A 40 -8.88 0.43 6.63
CA ARG A 40 -9.96 -0.01 7.53
C ARG A 40 -9.88 0.69 8.89
N HIS A 41 -8.69 0.81 9.45
CA HIS A 41 -8.46 1.47 10.74
C HIS A 41 -8.78 2.97 10.71
N GLN A 42 -8.33 3.66 9.65
CA GLN A 42 -8.55 5.10 9.47
C GLN A 42 -9.91 5.42 8.83
N LYS A 43 -10.72 4.41 8.49
CA LYS A 43 -11.99 4.55 7.74
C LYS A 43 -11.81 5.33 6.44
N LEU A 44 -10.71 5.08 5.74
CA LEU A 44 -10.40 5.71 4.47
C LEU A 44 -11.09 4.96 3.34
N TYR A 45 -12.02 5.66 2.70
CA TYR A 45 -12.80 5.18 1.56
C TYR A 45 -12.23 5.63 0.22
N THR A 46 -11.24 6.51 0.23
CA THR A 46 -10.52 6.90 -0.99
C THR A 46 -9.08 7.21 -0.62
N LEU A 47 -8.16 6.88 -1.51
CA LEU A 47 -6.74 7.15 -1.33
C LEU A 47 -6.12 7.55 -2.67
N ASP A 48 -5.76 8.82 -2.82
CA ASP A 48 -5.03 9.29 -3.98
C ASP A 48 -3.54 8.92 -3.88
N VAL A 49 -2.88 8.54 -4.98
CA VAL A 49 -1.46 8.13 -4.96
C VAL A 49 -0.54 9.23 -4.41
N LEU A 50 -0.78 10.51 -4.75
CA LEU A 50 0.06 11.61 -4.28
C LEU A 50 -0.17 11.88 -2.79
N GLU A 51 -1.43 11.86 -2.35
CA GLU A 51 -1.77 11.97 -0.92
C GLU A 51 -1.24 10.77 -0.12
N ALA A 52 -1.28 9.57 -0.72
CA ALA A 52 -0.81 8.33 -0.11
C ALA A 52 0.69 8.38 0.15
N GLN A 53 1.47 8.98 -0.74
CA GLN A 53 2.92 9.04 -0.59
C GLN A 53 3.35 9.73 0.71
N GLU A 54 2.63 10.78 1.12
CA GLU A 54 2.90 11.51 2.37
C GLU A 54 2.20 10.90 3.59
N SER A 55 1.32 9.91 3.37
CA SER A 55 0.61 9.25 4.45
C SER A 55 1.52 8.33 5.28
N PRO A 56 1.19 8.11 6.56
CA PRO A 56 1.95 7.20 7.42
C PRO A 56 2.04 5.77 6.89
N VAL A 57 1.15 5.32 6.00
CA VAL A 57 1.25 3.94 5.50
C VAL A 57 2.43 3.77 4.54
N PHE A 58 2.79 4.80 3.76
CA PHE A 58 3.88 4.75 2.79
C PHE A 58 5.11 5.57 3.18
N ASN A 59 5.01 6.40 4.23
CA ASN A 59 6.10 7.22 4.75
C ASN A 59 6.36 6.93 6.24
N ASN A 60 7.39 6.11 6.49
CA ASN A 60 7.89 5.85 7.82
C ASN A 60 8.98 6.85 8.23
N LYS A 61 8.54 7.93 8.88
CA LYS A 61 9.41 8.97 9.43
C LYS A 61 10.38 8.47 10.51
N LYS A 62 10.08 7.36 11.21
CA LYS A 62 10.95 6.82 12.28
C LYS A 62 12.25 6.24 11.73
N ILE A 63 12.21 5.64 10.55
CA ILE A 63 13.39 5.04 9.88
C ILE A 63 13.83 5.84 8.65
N GLU A 64 13.23 7.01 8.43
CA GLU A 64 13.49 7.90 7.30
C GLU A 64 13.34 7.20 5.94
N ARG A 65 12.29 6.39 5.80
CA ARG A 65 11.98 5.68 4.55
C ARG A 65 10.59 6.00 4.04
N LYS A 66 10.50 6.22 2.73
CA LYS A 66 9.26 6.39 2.00
C LYS A 66 9.25 5.53 0.75
N LEU A 67 8.09 4.99 0.41
CA LEU A 67 7.89 4.24 -0.82
C LEU A 67 7.84 5.22 -2.00
N SER A 68 8.45 4.88 -3.13
CA SER A 68 8.39 5.73 -4.32
C SER A 68 6.98 5.70 -4.95
N VAL A 69 6.63 6.74 -5.71
CA VAL A 69 5.31 6.81 -6.37
C VAL A 69 5.10 5.61 -7.30
N GLU A 70 6.13 5.23 -8.03
CA GLU A 70 6.12 4.07 -8.95
C GLU A 70 5.85 2.77 -8.19
N ALA A 71 6.49 2.60 -7.02
CA ALA A 71 6.27 1.42 -6.19
C ALA A 71 4.87 1.40 -5.55
N ILE A 72 4.32 2.57 -5.17
CA ILE A 72 2.93 2.69 -4.70
C ILE A 72 1.96 2.28 -5.80
N GLN A 73 2.18 2.73 -7.04
CA GLN A 73 1.36 2.32 -8.19
C GLN A 73 1.39 0.80 -8.40
N VAL A 74 2.56 0.16 -8.26
CA VAL A 74 2.68 -1.30 -8.33
C VAL A 74 1.87 -1.98 -7.21
N VAL A 75 1.93 -1.47 -5.98
CA VAL A 75 1.12 -2.01 -4.86
C VAL A 75 -0.37 -1.91 -5.15
N PHE A 76 -0.84 -0.78 -5.70
CA PHE A 76 -2.24 -0.58 -6.06
C PHE A 76 -2.68 -1.49 -7.21
N GLU A 77 -1.81 -1.70 -8.20
CA GLU A 77 -2.06 -2.64 -9.28
C GLU A 77 -2.14 -4.08 -8.77
N GLU A 78 -1.31 -4.47 -7.80
CA GLU A 78 -1.42 -5.78 -7.17
C GLU A 78 -2.69 -5.93 -6.32
N LEU A 79 -3.13 -4.88 -5.63
CA LEU A 79 -4.42 -4.87 -4.94
C LEU A 79 -5.58 -5.09 -5.92
N ARG A 80 -5.53 -4.42 -7.10
CA ARG A 80 -6.51 -4.58 -8.18
C ARG A 80 -6.55 -6.02 -8.70
N LYS A 81 -5.38 -6.66 -8.91
CA LYS A 81 -5.30 -8.04 -9.40
C LYS A 81 -5.78 -9.07 -8.37
N LYS A 82 -5.41 -8.92 -7.10
CA LYS A 82 -5.83 -9.83 -6.02
C LYS A 82 -7.32 -9.73 -5.71
N GLY A 83 -7.91 -8.56 -5.92
CA GLY A 83 -9.35 -8.32 -5.76
C GLY A 83 -10.22 -8.82 -6.92
N GLY A 84 -9.92 -9.97 -7.53
CA GLY A 84 -10.62 -10.55 -8.70
C GLY A 84 -12.11 -10.88 -8.52
N MET A 85 -12.94 -9.89 -8.19
CA MET A 85 -14.39 -9.97 -8.12
C MET A 85 -14.98 -8.72 -8.80
N PRO A 86 -15.97 -8.86 -9.71
CA PRO A 86 -16.55 -7.75 -10.45
C PRO A 86 -17.34 -6.71 -9.61
N ASN A 87 -17.33 -6.79 -8.27
CA ASN A 87 -18.18 -5.93 -7.43
C ASN A 87 -17.60 -5.48 -6.07
N ALA A 88 -16.30 -5.63 -5.80
CA ALA A 88 -15.76 -5.23 -4.49
C ALA A 88 -14.78 -4.04 -4.55
N LEU A 89 -15.33 -2.83 -4.47
CA LEU A 89 -14.80 -1.76 -3.62
C LEU A 89 -13.38 -1.23 -3.88
N ILE A 90 -12.74 -1.37 -5.05
CA ILE A 90 -11.47 -0.65 -5.29
C ILE A 90 -11.29 -0.23 -6.74
N TRP A 91 -11.69 1.00 -7.08
CA TRP A 91 -11.37 1.59 -8.38
C TRP A 91 -10.08 2.39 -8.28
N VAL A 92 -9.08 2.05 -9.10
CA VAL A 92 -7.97 2.95 -9.42
C VAL A 92 -8.42 3.75 -10.64
N SER A 93 -8.77 5.03 -10.47
CA SER A 93 -9.04 5.93 -11.59
C SER A 93 -7.81 6.04 -12.50
N ARG A 94 -7.99 6.34 -13.80
CA ARG A 94 -6.88 6.65 -14.73
C ARG A 94 -5.94 7.75 -14.22
N TYR A 95 -6.34 8.49 -13.18
CA TYR A 95 -5.59 9.54 -12.52
C TYR A 95 -4.94 9.14 -11.17
N GLY A 96 -4.91 7.85 -10.81
CA GLY A 96 -4.21 7.39 -9.59
C GLY A 96 -5.01 7.49 -8.29
N LYS A 97 -6.34 7.60 -8.35
CA LYS A 97 -7.19 7.62 -7.15
C LYS A 97 -7.78 6.24 -6.85
N LEU A 98 -7.47 5.68 -5.69
CA LEU A 98 -8.06 4.45 -5.13
C LEU A 98 -9.39 4.78 -4.44
N MET A 99 -10.46 4.01 -4.65
CA MET A 99 -11.75 4.20 -3.97
C MET A 99 -12.24 2.92 -3.29
N VAL A 100 -12.15 2.85 -1.97
CA VAL A 100 -12.70 1.83 -1.05
C VAL A 100 -14.15 2.18 -0.69
N LYS A 101 -15.21 1.45 -1.10
CA LYS A 101 -16.54 1.70 -0.45
C LYS A 101 -16.70 0.88 0.83
#